data_AF-A0A525KCE6-F1
#
_entry.id   AF-A0A525KCE6-F1
#
_cell.length_a   1.000
_cell.length_b   1.000
_cell.length_c   1.000
_cell.angle_alpha   90.00
_cell.angle_beta   90.00
_cell.angle_gamma   90.00
#
_symmetry.space_group_name_H-M   'P 1'
#
loop_
_entity.id
_entity.type
_entity.pdbx_description
1 polymer ?
#
loop_
_entity_poly.entity_id
_entity_poly.type
_entity_poly.pdbx_seq_one_letter_code
_entity_poly.pdbx_strand_id
1 'polypeptide(L)'
;MSGSGTDKTKSGVTLAGPVVVLVEPQLGENIGMAARAMGNFGLTGLRIVNPRDGWPNMHARRAAAGADHILDQAELFDTVEQAVADLTLLFATTARAHDQAKPVVAPEVAARQIATDIAGGGKVGILFGRERYGLQNEEVALADRIITFPVNPGFASLNLAQAVLLMGYEWFKLATEGALPFAMPERSERASQHQMQAFFDNLVRELDQVEFLRPAEKRETMLVNLRNIFSRKEPTKQDMHTLHGVVMAIAEGRKGPAKGGVLDGEQATRLRALLAEHGQGALPSESGTVRGLARLLRRNPTDAERILWRALTTDRRFAGQFKRQTPVGRHIPDFVSFVHRVAIELINPGETDVIAKDRAARQAWLEQRGYRVVRIDVADVERDIAAQLDRLEAGLPQVR
;
A
#
# COMPACT_ATOMS: atom_id res chain seq x y z
N MET A 1 2.55 13.56 2.51
CA MET A 1 2.54 14.70 3.46
C MET A 1 2.71 14.16 4.86
N SER A 2 3.87 14.39 5.47
CA SER A 2 4.21 13.99 6.84
C SER A 2 3.72 15.04 7.83
N GLY A 3 2.40 15.19 7.96
CA GLY A 3 1.80 16.06 8.96
C GLY A 3 1.81 15.37 10.31
N SER A 4 2.54 15.90 11.28
CA SER A 4 2.55 15.51 12.70
C SER A 4 1.25 15.91 13.45
N GLY A 5 0.12 15.96 12.74
CA GLY A 5 -1.17 16.36 13.28
C GLY A 5 -2.08 15.16 13.50
N THR A 6 -2.90 15.21 14.56
CA THR A 6 -3.97 14.25 14.80
C THR A 6 -4.93 14.24 13.61
N ASP A 7 -5.18 13.06 13.05
CA ASP A 7 -6.15 12.88 11.97
C ASP A 7 -7.58 13.02 12.53
N LYS A 8 -8.17 14.20 12.31
CA LYS A 8 -9.51 14.56 12.79
C LYS A 8 -10.64 13.76 12.12
N THR A 9 -10.34 12.97 11.10
CA THR A 9 -11.34 12.11 10.44
C THR A 9 -11.57 10.79 11.17
N LYS A 10 -10.67 10.42 12.09
CA LYS A 10 -10.81 9.20 12.91
C LYS A 10 -11.67 9.47 14.14
N SER A 11 -12.64 8.60 14.39
CA SER A 11 -13.40 8.57 15.65
C SER A 11 -12.50 8.10 16.80
N GLY A 12 -12.45 8.88 17.89
CA GLY A 12 -11.75 8.47 19.11
C GLY A 12 -12.37 7.22 19.74
N VAL A 13 -11.59 6.49 20.52
CA VAL A 13 -12.09 5.35 21.31
C VAL A 13 -12.68 5.89 22.61
N THR A 14 -13.93 5.54 22.91
CA THR A 14 -14.54 5.88 24.21
C THR A 14 -14.34 4.69 25.14
N LEU A 15 -13.46 4.85 26.14
CA LEU A 15 -13.14 3.82 27.13
C LEU A 15 -13.44 4.37 28.53
N ALA A 16 -14.02 3.54 29.39
CA ALA A 16 -14.10 3.84 30.82
C ALA A 16 -12.70 3.68 31.42
N GLY A 17 -12.04 4.79 31.73
CA GLY A 17 -10.68 4.81 32.29
C GLY A 17 -10.62 5.26 33.74
N PRO A 18 -9.44 5.13 34.38
CA PRO A 18 -9.21 5.66 35.71
C PRO A 18 -9.33 7.18 35.75
N VAL A 19 -9.69 7.70 36.91
CA VAL A 19 -9.66 9.13 37.22
C VAL A 19 -8.22 9.55 37.52
N VAL A 20 -7.73 10.54 36.78
CA VAL A 20 -6.43 11.18 37.04
C VAL A 20 -6.65 12.31 38.04
N VAL A 21 -6.00 12.23 39.20
CA VAL A 21 -6.10 13.24 40.25
C VAL A 21 -4.76 13.97 40.37
N LEU A 22 -4.73 15.25 40.03
CA LEU A 22 -3.55 16.11 40.18
C LEU A 22 -3.64 16.85 41.51
N VAL A 23 -2.70 16.57 42.41
CA VAL A 23 -2.68 17.13 43.76
C VAL A 23 -1.75 18.35 43.82
N GLU A 24 -2.35 19.52 44.03
CA GLU A 24 -1.67 20.83 44.09
C GLU A 24 -0.66 21.06 42.96
N PRO A 25 -1.04 20.89 41.67
CA PRO A 25 -0.13 21.13 40.56
C PRO A 25 0.40 22.57 40.60
N GLN A 26 1.72 22.75 40.43
CA GLN A 26 2.37 24.05 40.58
C GLN A 26 2.25 24.92 39.33
N LEU A 27 2.24 24.33 38.14
CA LEU A 27 2.23 25.06 36.88
C LEU A 27 1.04 24.67 36.01
N GLY A 28 0.33 25.67 35.48
CA GLY A 28 -0.75 25.47 34.52
C GLY A 28 -0.30 24.68 33.29
N GLU A 29 0.93 24.90 32.80
CA GLU A 29 1.51 24.13 31.70
C GLU A 29 1.55 22.63 31.97
N ASN A 30 1.87 22.20 33.20
CA ASN A 30 1.90 20.78 33.54
C ASN A 30 0.51 20.16 33.57
N ILE A 31 -0.50 20.91 34.01
CA ILE A 31 -1.91 20.48 33.94
C ILE A 31 -2.31 20.27 32.47
N GLY A 32 -1.99 21.24 31.60
CA GLY A 32 -2.27 21.14 30.18
C GLY A 32 -1.55 19.98 29.50
N MET A 33 -0.26 19.78 29.80
CA MET A 33 0.51 18.65 29.28
C MET A 33 -0.02 17.30 29.81
N ALA A 34 -0.50 17.24 31.06
CA ALA A 34 -1.14 16.04 31.61
C ALA A 34 -2.47 15.75 30.89
N ALA A 35 -3.31 16.76 30.66
CA ALA A 35 -4.54 16.61 29.87
C ALA A 35 -4.26 16.17 28.43
N ARG A 36 -3.20 16.70 27.81
CA ARG A 36 -2.75 16.22 26.49
C ARG A 36 -2.34 14.75 26.53
N ALA A 37 -1.59 14.34 27.56
CA ALA A 37 -1.21 12.95 27.75
C ALA A 37 -2.43 12.05 27.96
N MET A 38 -3.41 12.49 28.74
CA MET A 38 -4.69 11.80 28.91
C MET A 38 -5.43 11.62 27.58
N GLY A 39 -5.55 12.69 26.78
CA GLY A 39 -6.19 12.65 25.47
C GLY A 39 -5.50 11.71 24.47
N ASN A 40 -4.16 11.59 24.52
CA ASN A 40 -3.43 10.63 23.68
C ASN A 40 -3.80 9.18 23.96
N PHE A 41 -4.28 8.89 25.17
CA PHE A 41 -4.57 7.53 25.66
C PHE A 41 -6.02 7.35 26.07
N GLY A 42 -6.93 8.20 25.61
CA GLY A 42 -8.37 8.05 25.83
C GLY A 42 -8.83 8.21 27.28
N LEU A 43 -8.03 8.82 28.15
CA LEU A 43 -8.42 9.15 29.52
C LEU A 43 -9.17 10.48 29.52
N THR A 44 -10.29 10.57 30.26
CA THR A 44 -11.15 11.75 30.29
C THR A 44 -11.42 12.30 31.69
N GLY A 45 -11.44 11.44 32.71
CA GLY A 45 -11.70 11.85 34.09
C GLY A 45 -10.50 12.58 34.71
N LEU A 46 -10.55 13.91 34.75
CA LEU A 46 -9.53 14.76 35.39
C LEU A 46 -10.10 15.41 36.64
N ARG A 47 -9.44 15.20 37.78
CA ARG A 47 -9.69 15.92 39.04
C ARG A 47 -8.47 16.74 39.42
N ILE A 48 -8.69 17.96 39.88
CA ILE A 48 -7.63 18.89 40.27
C ILE A 48 -7.89 19.32 41.71
N VAL A 49 -6.93 19.03 42.60
CA VAL A 49 -7.00 19.44 44.00
C VAL A 49 -6.16 20.69 44.20
N ASN A 50 -6.80 21.77 44.65
CA ASN A 50 -6.15 23.03 45.06
C ASN A 50 -4.98 23.49 44.14
N PRO A 51 -5.21 23.77 42.85
CA PRO A 51 -4.15 24.16 41.92
C PRO A 51 -3.53 25.50 42.34
N ARG A 52 -2.19 25.54 42.45
CA ARG A 52 -1.46 26.69 43.01
C ARG A 52 -1.76 28.00 42.29
N ASP A 53 -1.75 27.97 40.96
CA ASP A 53 -1.95 29.15 40.11
C ASP A 53 -3.44 29.41 39.79
N GLY A 54 -4.36 28.73 40.50
CA GLY A 54 -5.79 28.84 40.32
C GLY A 54 -6.33 28.17 39.05
N TRP A 55 -7.66 28.21 38.92
CA TRP A 55 -8.40 27.62 37.79
C TRP A 55 -9.63 28.46 37.42
N PRO A 56 -9.98 28.60 36.13
CA PRO A 56 -9.32 28.07 34.93
C PRO A 56 -7.99 28.76 34.62
N ASN A 57 -7.08 28.05 33.96
CA ASN A 57 -5.73 28.54 33.66
C ASN A 57 -5.44 28.58 32.14
N MET A 58 -5.06 29.75 31.61
CA MET A 58 -4.78 29.92 30.18
C MET A 58 -3.52 29.19 29.70
N HIS A 59 -2.52 29.01 30.58
CA HIS A 59 -1.33 28.24 30.27
C HIS A 59 -1.66 26.75 30.10
N ALA A 60 -2.58 26.23 30.92
CA ALA A 60 -3.09 24.87 30.78
C ALA A 60 -3.78 24.65 29.43
N ARG A 61 -4.70 25.56 29.03
CA ARG A 61 -5.35 25.48 27.71
C ARG A 61 -4.34 25.48 26.55
N ARG A 62 -3.36 26.39 26.59
CA ARG A 62 -2.31 26.45 25.56
C ARG A 62 -1.48 25.16 25.48
N ALA A 63 -1.13 24.57 26.62
CA ALA A 63 -0.32 23.36 26.68
C ALA A 63 -1.09 22.08 26.33
N ALA A 64 -2.43 22.07 26.48
CA ALA A 64 -3.29 20.92 26.16
C ALA A 64 -3.33 20.55 24.68
N ALA A 65 -3.00 21.47 23.78
CA ALA A 65 -2.84 21.24 22.34
C ALA A 65 -3.99 20.43 21.69
N GLY A 66 -5.24 20.80 21.99
CA GLY A 66 -6.44 20.15 21.44
C GLY A 66 -7.15 19.19 22.41
N ALA A 67 -6.58 18.92 23.58
CA ALA A 67 -7.24 18.19 24.66
C ALA A 67 -8.11 19.12 25.56
N ASP A 68 -8.62 20.23 25.02
CA ASP A 68 -9.37 21.24 25.77
C ASP A 68 -10.63 20.67 26.44
N HIS A 69 -11.28 19.69 25.79
CA HIS A 69 -12.47 19.01 26.30
C HIS A 69 -12.24 18.31 27.66
N ILE A 70 -11.01 17.85 27.96
CA ILE A 70 -10.67 17.27 29.26
C ILE A 70 -10.56 18.37 30.32
N LEU A 71 -9.99 19.53 29.96
CA LEU A 71 -9.90 20.67 30.87
C LEU A 71 -11.27 21.28 31.17
N ASP A 72 -12.15 21.32 30.16
CA ASP A 72 -13.52 21.84 30.30
C ASP A 72 -14.39 20.94 31.20
N GLN A 73 -14.07 19.66 31.30
CA GLN A 73 -14.74 18.67 32.15
C GLN A 73 -14.02 18.42 33.48
N ALA A 74 -12.92 19.13 33.75
CA ALA A 74 -12.13 18.90 34.96
C ALA A 74 -12.91 19.29 36.21
N GLU A 75 -12.94 18.39 37.19
CA GLU A 75 -13.58 18.62 38.49
C GLU A 75 -12.57 19.20 39.49
N LEU A 76 -12.97 20.24 40.23
CA LEU A 76 -12.11 20.91 41.22
C LEU A 76 -12.52 20.53 42.63
N PHE A 77 -11.51 20.30 43.47
CA PHE A 77 -11.68 19.95 44.87
C PHE A 77 -10.71 20.76 45.74
N ASP A 78 -11.12 21.02 46.98
CA ASP A 78 -10.29 21.72 47.95
C ASP A 78 -9.32 20.75 48.64
N THR A 79 -9.73 19.49 48.82
CA THR A 79 -8.91 18.47 49.50
C THR A 79 -8.86 17.14 48.72
N VAL A 80 -7.84 16.33 49.01
CA VAL A 80 -7.67 15.02 48.37
C VAL A 80 -8.78 14.06 48.77
N GLU A 81 -9.24 14.11 50.02
CA GLU A 81 -10.33 13.27 50.54
C GLU A 81 -11.62 13.48 49.75
N GLN A 82 -11.96 14.73 49.42
CA GLN A 82 -13.12 15.03 48.59
C GLN A 82 -12.94 14.48 47.16
N ALA A 83 -11.75 14.65 46.59
CA ALA A 83 -11.43 14.22 45.24
C ALA A 83 -11.38 12.70 45.07
N VAL A 84 -11.35 11.91 46.14
CA VAL A 84 -11.28 10.44 46.08
C VAL A 84 -12.46 9.74 46.73
N ALA A 85 -13.43 10.48 47.28
CA ALA A 85 -14.50 9.94 48.12
C ALA A 85 -15.39 8.87 47.44
N ASP A 86 -15.53 8.92 46.11
CA ASP A 86 -16.35 7.98 45.34
C ASP A 86 -15.53 6.85 44.67
N LEU A 87 -14.22 6.78 44.91
CA LEU A 87 -13.33 5.80 44.31
C LEU A 87 -13.28 4.51 45.14
N THR A 88 -13.40 3.36 44.47
CA THR A 88 -13.31 2.02 45.07
C THR A 88 -11.90 1.48 45.15
N LEU A 89 -10.98 2.05 44.37
CA LEU A 89 -9.57 1.70 44.36
C LEU A 89 -8.73 2.94 44.04
N LEU A 90 -7.73 3.21 44.86
CA LEU A 90 -6.89 4.39 44.76
C LEU A 90 -5.40 4.02 44.72
N PHE A 91 -4.69 4.59 43.75
CA PHE A 91 -3.24 4.45 43.63
C PHE A 91 -2.54 5.77 43.93
N ALA A 92 -1.41 5.73 44.64
CA ALA A 92 -0.52 6.87 44.83
C ALA A 92 0.76 6.69 44.00
N THR A 93 1.13 7.67 43.18
CA THR A 93 2.40 7.64 42.43
C THR A 93 3.53 8.30 43.23
N THR A 94 4.63 7.56 43.46
CA THR A 94 5.80 8.10 44.17
C THR A 94 7.07 7.36 43.76
N ALA A 95 8.16 8.13 43.65
CA ALA A 95 9.51 7.62 43.40
C ALA A 95 10.29 7.34 44.69
N ARG A 96 9.76 7.75 45.85
CA ARG A 96 10.44 7.61 47.15
C ARG A 96 9.94 6.35 47.84
N ALA A 97 10.85 5.64 48.49
CA ALA A 97 10.46 4.65 49.49
C ALA A 97 9.74 5.38 50.62
N HIS A 98 8.52 4.97 50.91
CA HIS A 98 7.79 5.42 52.10
C HIS A 98 7.85 4.30 53.15
N ASP A 99 7.90 4.67 54.43
CA ASP A 99 7.87 3.73 55.55
C ASP A 99 6.47 3.11 55.78
N GLN A 100 5.51 3.45 54.93
CA GLN A 100 4.14 2.92 55.00
C GLN A 100 4.10 1.50 54.44
N ALA A 101 3.52 0.56 55.20
CA ALA A 101 3.34 -0.83 54.79
C ALA A 101 2.21 -0.98 53.76
N LYS A 102 2.43 -0.50 52.54
CA LYS A 102 1.50 -0.62 51.41
C LYS A 102 2.11 -1.46 50.27
N PRO A 103 1.28 -2.22 49.51
CA PRO A 103 1.76 -2.90 48.33
C PRO A 103 2.32 -1.88 47.31
N VAL A 104 3.57 -2.10 46.88
CA VAL A 104 4.21 -1.33 45.81
C VAL A 104 4.13 -2.14 44.52
N VAL A 105 3.62 -1.53 43.46
CA VAL A 105 3.44 -2.17 42.15
C VAL A 105 4.07 -1.35 41.04
N ALA A 106 4.51 -2.03 39.99
CA ALA A 106 4.94 -1.39 38.75
C ALA A 106 3.72 -0.89 37.94
N PRO A 107 3.90 0.10 37.04
CA PRO A 107 2.83 0.65 36.19
C PRO A 107 2.00 -0.40 35.44
N GLU A 108 2.64 -1.42 34.89
CA GLU A 108 1.97 -2.52 34.17
C GLU A 108 1.02 -3.31 35.07
N VAL A 109 1.44 -3.60 36.31
CA VAL A 109 0.62 -4.33 37.29
C VAL A 109 -0.55 -3.46 37.75
N ALA A 110 -0.32 -2.17 37.99
CA ALA A 110 -1.37 -1.23 38.32
C ALA A 110 -2.40 -1.11 37.18
N ALA A 111 -1.96 -1.02 35.92
CA ALA A 111 -2.83 -0.97 34.75
C ALA A 111 -3.76 -2.18 34.65
N ARG A 112 -3.25 -3.39 34.94
CA ARG A 112 -4.08 -4.62 35.00
C ARG A 112 -5.12 -4.56 36.11
N GLN A 113 -4.73 -4.09 37.28
CA GLN A 113 -5.65 -3.98 38.42
C GLN A 113 -6.74 -2.92 38.16
N ILE A 114 -6.37 -1.78 37.58
CA ILE A 114 -7.29 -0.73 37.14
C ILE A 114 -8.31 -1.32 36.15
N ALA A 115 -7.85 -2.00 35.10
CA ALA A 115 -8.74 -2.56 34.08
C ALA A 115 -9.70 -3.61 34.67
N THR A 116 -9.22 -4.47 35.56
CA THR A 116 -10.06 -5.47 36.25
C THR A 116 -11.12 -4.82 37.13
N ASP A 117 -10.76 -3.81 37.92
CA ASP A 117 -11.70 -3.16 38.85
C ASP A 117 -12.79 -2.37 38.09
N ILE A 118 -12.39 -1.64 37.04
CA ILE A 118 -13.33 -0.94 36.16
C ILE A 118 -14.27 -1.93 35.47
N ALA A 119 -13.77 -3.06 34.98
CA ALA A 119 -14.61 -4.11 34.37
C ALA A 119 -15.60 -4.71 35.38
N GLY A 120 -15.26 -4.71 36.68
CA GLY A 120 -16.15 -5.09 37.78
C GLY A 120 -17.16 -4.01 38.19
N GLY A 121 -17.18 -2.85 37.52
CA GLY A 121 -18.04 -1.72 37.85
C GLY A 121 -17.48 -0.78 38.92
N GLY A 122 -16.23 -0.96 39.33
CA GLY A 122 -15.52 -0.08 40.26
C GLY A 122 -15.13 1.26 39.63
N LYS A 123 -14.81 2.23 40.49
CA LYS A 123 -14.26 3.54 40.13
C LYS A 123 -12.85 3.65 40.64
N VAL A 124 -11.89 3.73 39.73
CA VAL A 124 -10.47 3.72 40.09
C VAL A 124 -9.86 5.10 39.89
N GLY A 125 -8.99 5.54 40.79
CA GLY A 125 -8.23 6.77 40.60
C GLY A 125 -6.74 6.63 40.88
N ILE A 126 -5.98 7.59 40.35
CA ILE A 126 -4.52 7.65 40.45
C ILE A 126 -4.13 9.06 40.89
N LEU A 127 -3.51 9.16 42.06
CA LEU A 127 -2.95 10.40 42.59
C LEU A 127 -1.58 10.67 41.97
N PHE A 128 -1.42 11.89 41.48
CA PHE A 128 -0.14 12.46 41.06
C PHE A 128 0.14 13.72 41.87
N GLY A 129 1.28 13.72 42.55
CA GLY A 129 1.66 14.80 43.45
C GLY A 129 2.33 15.99 42.77
N ARG A 130 2.74 16.93 43.61
CA ARG A 130 3.42 18.18 43.26
C ARG A 130 4.77 17.89 42.57
N GLU A 131 5.18 18.74 41.64
CA GLU A 131 6.38 18.53 40.80
C GLU A 131 7.68 18.42 41.61
N ARG A 132 7.79 19.15 42.72
CA ARG A 132 9.01 19.19 43.55
C ARG A 132 8.99 18.20 44.72
N TYR A 133 7.82 17.98 45.30
CA TYR A 133 7.69 17.29 46.59
C TYR A 133 6.92 15.98 46.49
N GLY A 134 6.26 15.71 45.37
CA GLY A 134 5.38 14.57 45.20
C GLY A 134 4.14 14.68 46.08
N LEU A 135 3.65 13.51 46.48
CA LEU A 135 2.55 13.37 47.43
C LEU A 135 3.09 13.44 48.86
N GLN A 136 2.31 14.04 49.76
CA GLN A 136 2.56 14.03 51.20
C GLN A 136 2.23 12.65 51.79
N ASN A 137 2.74 12.36 52.97
CA ASN A 137 2.53 11.06 53.60
C ASN A 137 1.05 10.79 53.87
N GLU A 138 0.30 11.81 54.28
CA GLU A 138 -1.13 11.75 54.54
C GLU A 138 -1.91 11.45 53.26
N GLU A 139 -1.48 12.00 52.12
CA GLU A 139 -2.09 11.76 50.80
C GLU A 139 -1.79 10.34 50.31
N VAL A 140 -0.55 9.85 50.49
CA VAL A 140 -0.19 8.46 50.23
C VAL A 140 -0.97 7.51 51.15
N ALA A 141 -1.25 7.94 52.39
CA ALA A 141 -2.00 7.16 53.37
C ALA A 141 -3.46 6.89 52.94
N LEU A 142 -4.04 7.71 52.08
CA LEU A 142 -5.39 7.48 51.52
C LEU A 142 -5.43 6.38 50.45
N ALA A 143 -4.33 6.12 49.74
CA ALA A 143 -4.30 5.18 48.62
C ALA A 143 -4.22 3.70 49.05
N ASP A 144 -4.84 2.79 48.32
CA ASP A 144 -4.72 1.35 48.61
C ASP A 144 -3.32 0.81 48.28
N ARG A 145 -2.69 1.38 47.25
CA ARG A 145 -1.43 0.89 46.68
C ARG A 145 -0.53 2.02 46.20
N ILE A 146 0.76 1.75 46.17
CA ILE A 146 1.77 2.65 45.62
C ILE A 146 2.17 2.18 44.22
N ILE A 147 2.23 3.12 43.28
CA ILE A 147 2.84 2.93 41.97
C ILE A 147 4.23 3.55 41.99
N THR A 148 5.24 2.75 41.66
CA THR A 148 6.62 3.22 41.50
C THR A 148 7.13 2.87 40.11
N PHE A 149 7.60 3.89 39.38
CA PHE A 149 8.16 3.71 38.05
C PHE A 149 9.59 3.16 38.15
N PRO A 150 9.97 2.13 37.38
CA PRO A 150 11.32 1.57 37.37
C PRO A 150 12.28 2.46 36.55
N VAL A 151 12.53 3.68 37.04
CA VAL A 151 13.43 4.66 36.44
C VAL A 151 14.83 4.57 37.04
N ASN A 152 15.79 5.31 36.47
CA ASN A 152 17.15 5.40 37.01
C ASN A 152 17.10 5.90 38.47
N PRO A 153 17.57 5.12 39.47
CA PRO A 153 17.54 5.53 40.88
C PRO A 153 18.31 6.84 41.15
N GLY A 154 19.34 7.15 40.35
CA GLY A 154 20.09 8.42 40.46
C GLY A 154 19.35 9.64 39.89
N PHE A 155 18.23 9.44 39.19
CA PHE A 155 17.41 10.50 38.58
C PHE A 155 15.94 10.08 38.50
N ALA A 156 15.35 9.76 39.65
CA ALA A 156 14.06 9.08 39.72
C ALA A 156 12.82 10.00 39.65
N SER A 157 13.01 11.32 39.65
CA SER A 157 11.91 12.28 39.61
C SER A 157 11.42 12.49 38.18
N LEU A 158 10.22 11.99 37.87
CA LEU A 158 9.57 12.24 36.58
C LEU A 158 8.77 13.55 36.62
N ASN A 159 8.68 14.24 35.49
CA ASN A 159 7.73 15.35 35.35
C ASN A 159 6.29 14.83 35.50
N LEU A 160 5.41 15.64 36.08
CA LEU A 160 4.00 15.31 36.32
C LEU A 160 3.29 14.75 35.08
N ALA A 161 3.37 15.46 33.96
CA ALA A 161 2.74 15.05 32.71
C ALA A 161 3.38 13.79 32.12
N GLN A 162 4.67 13.55 32.36
CA GLN A 162 5.35 12.32 31.94
C GLN A 162 4.89 11.10 32.76
N ALA A 163 4.67 11.26 34.07
CA ALA A 163 4.11 10.20 34.90
C ALA A 163 2.68 9.85 34.46
N VAL A 164 1.85 10.86 34.17
CA VAL A 164 0.50 10.66 33.59
C VAL A 164 0.58 9.97 32.23
N LEU A 165 1.52 10.38 31.37
CA LEU A 165 1.76 9.78 30.06
C LEU A 165 2.12 8.29 30.15
N LEU A 166 3.02 7.91 31.06
CA LEU A 166 3.40 6.51 31.24
C LEU A 166 2.23 5.65 31.75
N MET A 167 1.46 6.15 32.73
CA MET A 167 0.28 5.44 33.21
C MET A 167 -0.81 5.34 32.16
N GLY A 168 -1.08 6.42 31.43
CA GLY A 168 -2.03 6.42 30.32
C GLY A 168 -1.64 5.44 29.23
N TYR A 169 -0.35 5.39 28.86
CA TYR A 169 0.15 4.43 27.89
C TYR A 169 -0.02 2.97 28.35
N GLU A 170 0.40 2.64 29.57
CA GLU A 170 0.29 1.27 30.10
C GLU A 170 -1.17 0.80 30.19
N TRP A 171 -2.07 1.68 30.66
CA TRP A 171 -3.49 1.39 30.71
C TRP A 171 -4.12 1.24 29.32
N PHE A 172 -3.86 2.18 28.40
CA PHE A 172 -4.46 2.15 27.06
C PHE A 172 -3.95 0.97 26.23
N LYS A 173 -2.65 0.65 26.33
CA LYS A 173 -2.07 -0.54 25.72
C LYS A 173 -2.79 -1.81 26.18
N LEU A 174 -3.10 -1.92 27.46
CA LEU A 174 -3.86 -3.07 27.97
C LEU A 174 -5.32 -3.04 27.51
N ALA A 175 -6.00 -1.89 27.63
CA ALA A 175 -7.42 -1.73 27.29
C ALA A 175 -7.72 -1.93 25.80
N THR A 176 -6.70 -1.75 24.93
CA THR A 176 -6.80 -1.94 23.48
C THR A 176 -6.06 -3.19 22.98
N GLU A 177 -5.61 -4.06 23.89
CA GLU A 177 -4.82 -5.26 23.56
C GLU A 177 -3.55 -4.96 22.73
N GLY A 178 -3.03 -3.74 22.81
CA GLY A 178 -1.89 -3.28 22.03
C GLY A 178 -2.18 -3.14 20.53
N ALA A 179 -3.46 -3.02 20.15
CA ALA A 179 -3.85 -2.88 18.75
C ALA A 179 -3.21 -1.64 18.10
N LEU A 180 -2.49 -1.87 16.99
CA LEU A 180 -1.87 -0.80 16.22
C LEU A 180 -2.93 -0.13 15.31
N PRO A 181 -2.83 1.20 15.09
CA PRO A 181 -3.80 1.94 14.26
C PRO A 181 -3.72 1.59 12.77
N PHE A 182 -2.69 0.86 12.35
CA PHE A 182 -2.52 0.34 11.01
C PHE A 182 -1.68 -0.93 11.08
N ALA A 183 -2.03 -1.91 10.25
CA ALA A 183 -1.24 -3.11 10.01
C ALA A 183 -0.81 -3.15 8.54
N MET A 184 0.15 -4.01 8.22
CA MET A 184 0.49 -4.31 6.84
C MET A 184 -0.79 -4.81 6.13
N PRO A 185 -1.16 -4.26 4.95
CA PRO A 185 -2.33 -4.74 4.23
C PRO A 185 -2.12 -6.20 3.82
N GLU A 186 -2.89 -7.13 4.38
CA GLU A 186 -2.91 -8.51 3.93
C GLU A 186 -3.65 -8.59 2.59
N ARG A 187 -2.89 -8.61 1.49
CA ARG A 187 -3.43 -8.70 0.13
C ARG A 187 -3.61 -10.13 -0.36
N SER A 188 -3.01 -11.10 0.33
CA SER A 188 -3.01 -12.52 -0.04
C SER A 188 -2.69 -13.36 1.18
N GLU A 189 -3.35 -14.52 1.28
CA GLU A 189 -3.05 -15.54 2.29
C GLU A 189 -1.63 -16.09 2.15
N ARG A 190 -1.11 -16.69 3.23
CA ARG A 190 0.15 -17.44 3.25
C ARG A 190 0.14 -18.56 2.21
N ALA A 191 1.27 -18.78 1.54
CA ALA A 191 1.42 -19.88 0.61
C ALA A 191 1.44 -21.22 1.37
N SER A 192 0.81 -22.24 0.78
CA SER A 192 0.85 -23.60 1.35
C SER A 192 2.23 -24.24 1.15
N GLN A 193 2.55 -25.25 1.97
CA GLN A 193 3.75 -26.07 1.78
C GLN A 193 3.83 -26.69 0.38
N HIS A 194 2.68 -27.09 -0.17
CA HIS A 194 2.59 -27.61 -1.54
C HIS A 194 3.01 -26.57 -2.59
N GLN A 195 2.56 -25.31 -2.46
CA GLN A 195 2.93 -24.24 -3.39
C GLN A 195 4.41 -23.86 -3.26
N MET A 196 4.94 -23.85 -2.04
CA MET A 196 6.37 -23.66 -1.81
C MET A 196 7.18 -24.79 -2.47
N GLN A 197 6.79 -26.05 -2.27
CA GLN A 197 7.46 -27.19 -2.88
C GLN A 197 7.43 -27.10 -4.41
N ALA A 198 6.27 -26.82 -5.02
CA ALA A 198 6.16 -26.68 -6.46
C ALA A 198 7.04 -25.55 -7.03
N PHE A 199 7.17 -24.43 -6.31
CA PHE A 199 8.12 -23.38 -6.69
C PHE A 199 9.57 -23.85 -6.62
N PHE A 200 9.94 -24.55 -5.53
CA PHE A 200 11.31 -25.06 -5.36
C PHE A 200 11.66 -26.10 -6.40
N ASP A 201 10.77 -27.03 -6.73
CA ASP A 201 11.02 -28.05 -7.75
C ASP A 201 11.31 -27.40 -9.10
N ASN A 202 10.56 -26.35 -9.46
CA ASN A 202 10.81 -25.57 -10.66
C ASN A 202 12.15 -24.80 -10.56
N LEU A 203 12.41 -24.10 -9.45
CA LEU A 203 13.64 -23.36 -9.26
C LEU A 203 14.89 -24.25 -9.36
N VAL A 204 14.88 -25.42 -8.72
CA VAL A 204 15.99 -26.37 -8.77
C VAL A 204 16.22 -26.88 -10.17
N ARG A 205 15.16 -27.23 -10.90
CA ARG A 205 15.26 -27.66 -12.30
C ARG A 205 15.92 -26.59 -13.18
N GLU A 206 15.54 -25.33 -13.04
CA GLU A 206 16.13 -24.25 -13.84
C GLU A 206 17.57 -23.93 -13.41
N LEU A 207 17.89 -24.01 -12.11
CA LEU A 207 19.26 -23.81 -11.61
C LEU A 207 20.22 -24.93 -12.04
N ASP A 208 19.74 -26.17 -12.14
CA ASP A 208 20.53 -27.29 -12.66
C ASP A 208 20.84 -27.09 -14.16
N GLN A 209 19.91 -26.56 -14.97
CA GLN A 209 20.14 -26.29 -16.40
C GLN A 209 21.24 -25.25 -16.67
N VAL A 210 21.32 -24.21 -15.83
CA VAL A 210 22.34 -23.16 -15.96
C VAL A 210 23.63 -23.47 -15.18
N GLU A 211 23.79 -24.71 -14.71
CA GLU A 211 24.94 -25.21 -13.96
C GLU A 211 25.30 -24.40 -12.70
N PHE A 212 24.31 -23.72 -12.07
CA PHE A 212 24.53 -22.90 -10.87
C PHE A 212 24.90 -23.73 -9.63
N LEU A 213 24.37 -24.95 -9.53
CA LEU A 213 24.53 -25.83 -8.36
C LEU A 213 25.86 -26.61 -8.42
N ARG A 214 26.98 -25.88 -8.52
CA ARG A 214 28.34 -26.42 -8.53
C ARG A 214 29.23 -25.77 -7.45
N PRO A 215 30.22 -26.50 -6.92
CA PRO A 215 30.55 -27.90 -7.21
C PRO A 215 29.59 -28.89 -6.51
N ALA A 216 29.56 -30.16 -6.96
CA ALA A 216 28.54 -31.14 -6.56
C ALA A 216 28.46 -31.36 -5.04
N GLU A 217 29.59 -31.33 -4.34
CA GLU A 217 29.68 -31.46 -2.89
C GLU A 217 28.99 -30.32 -2.12
N LYS A 218 28.73 -29.17 -2.75
CA LYS A 218 28.03 -28.03 -2.13
C LYS A 218 26.55 -27.96 -2.47
N ARG A 219 26.06 -28.78 -3.41
CA ARG A 219 24.69 -28.72 -3.93
C ARG A 219 23.64 -28.80 -2.83
N GLU A 220 23.73 -29.79 -1.95
CA GLU A 220 22.74 -29.98 -0.88
C GLU A 220 22.67 -28.77 0.06
N THR A 221 23.83 -28.24 0.48
CA THR A 221 23.91 -27.05 1.34
C THR A 221 23.32 -25.82 0.64
N MET A 222 23.59 -25.63 -0.66
CA MET A 222 23.01 -24.52 -1.43
C MET A 222 21.49 -24.61 -1.51
N LEU A 223 20.94 -25.81 -1.73
CA LEU A 223 19.48 -26.04 -1.78
C LEU A 223 18.81 -25.77 -0.43
N VAL A 224 19.42 -26.22 0.67
CA VAL A 224 18.93 -25.93 2.03
C VAL A 224 18.95 -24.41 2.29
N ASN A 225 20.01 -23.72 1.90
CA ASN A 225 20.12 -22.27 2.05
C ASN A 225 19.07 -21.52 1.23
N LEU A 226 18.87 -21.90 -0.03
CA LEU A 226 17.81 -21.35 -0.87
C LEU A 226 16.44 -21.59 -0.25
N ARG A 227 16.18 -22.80 0.26
CA ARG A 227 14.92 -23.11 0.97
C ARG A 227 14.70 -22.21 2.17
N ASN A 228 15.73 -22.05 3.00
CA ASN A 228 15.67 -21.22 4.21
C ASN A 228 15.51 -19.73 3.92
N ILE A 229 15.95 -19.22 2.76
CA ILE A 229 15.72 -17.83 2.37
C ILE A 229 14.22 -17.56 2.19
N PHE A 230 13.52 -18.40 1.43
CA PHE A 230 12.10 -18.18 1.19
C PHE A 230 11.23 -18.59 2.38
N SER A 231 11.56 -19.66 3.11
CA SER A 231 10.77 -20.08 4.28
C SER A 231 10.78 -19.03 5.41
N ARG A 232 11.90 -18.33 5.63
CA ARG A 232 12.00 -17.25 6.63
C ARG A 232 11.15 -16.03 6.29
N LYS A 233 10.81 -15.84 5.01
CA LYS A 233 10.02 -14.70 4.53
C LYS A 233 8.52 -14.87 4.77
N GLU A 234 8.06 -16.08 5.09
CA GLU A 234 6.63 -16.40 5.23
C GLU A 234 5.79 -15.96 4.01
N PRO A 235 6.16 -16.38 2.78
CA PRO A 235 5.63 -15.80 1.55
C PRO A 235 4.12 -16.03 1.41
N THR A 236 3.43 -15.03 0.85
CA THR A 236 2.04 -15.15 0.45
C THR A 236 1.89 -15.93 -0.86
N LYS A 237 0.68 -16.39 -1.19
CA LYS A 237 0.37 -16.99 -2.49
C LYS A 237 0.76 -16.07 -3.65
N GLN A 238 0.52 -14.77 -3.51
CA GLN A 238 0.90 -13.76 -4.51
C GLN A 238 2.43 -13.64 -4.66
N ASP A 239 3.19 -13.70 -3.57
CA ASP A 239 4.66 -13.70 -3.62
C ASP A 239 5.16 -14.91 -4.39
N MET A 240 4.62 -16.10 -4.09
CA MET A 240 5.01 -17.34 -4.78
C MET A 240 4.68 -17.30 -6.26
N HIS A 241 3.51 -16.76 -6.64
CA HIS A 241 3.15 -16.59 -8.04
C HIS A 241 4.10 -15.63 -8.77
N THR A 242 4.45 -14.52 -8.12
CA THR A 242 5.38 -13.52 -8.68
C THR A 242 6.78 -14.12 -8.84
N LEU A 243 7.30 -14.80 -7.82
CA LEU A 243 8.61 -15.45 -7.85
C LEU A 243 8.67 -16.55 -8.90
N HIS A 244 7.64 -17.38 -8.99
CA HIS A 244 7.54 -18.39 -10.04
C HIS A 244 7.56 -17.75 -11.44
N GLY A 245 6.79 -16.67 -11.65
CA GLY A 245 6.82 -15.90 -12.88
C GLY A 245 8.21 -15.33 -13.23
N VAL A 246 8.95 -14.83 -12.24
CA VAL A 246 10.33 -14.36 -12.42
C VAL A 246 11.26 -15.49 -12.86
N VAL A 247 11.21 -16.64 -12.19
CA VAL A 247 12.05 -17.80 -12.53
C VAL A 247 11.75 -18.29 -13.94
N MET A 248 10.48 -18.46 -14.29
CA MET A 248 10.08 -18.92 -15.63
C MET A 248 10.46 -17.91 -16.72
N ALA A 249 10.31 -16.61 -16.47
CA ALA A 249 10.69 -15.58 -17.43
C ALA A 249 12.21 -15.51 -17.70
N ILE A 250 13.03 -15.80 -16.68
CA ILE A 250 14.49 -15.89 -16.83
C ILE A 250 14.87 -17.17 -17.57
N ALA A 251 14.29 -18.31 -17.18
CA ALA A 251 14.65 -19.62 -17.70
C ALA A 251 14.22 -19.84 -19.15
N GLU A 252 12.98 -19.46 -19.50
CA GLU A 252 12.44 -19.68 -20.85
C GLU A 252 12.86 -18.58 -21.84
N GLY A 253 13.56 -17.55 -21.37
CA GLY A 253 13.74 -16.31 -22.12
C GLY A 253 12.40 -15.62 -22.42
N ARG A 254 12.44 -14.48 -23.12
CA ARG A 254 11.21 -13.75 -23.46
C ARG A 254 10.34 -14.58 -24.40
N LYS A 255 9.25 -15.17 -23.90
CA LYS A 255 8.12 -15.62 -24.74
C LYS A 255 7.29 -14.42 -25.19
N GLY A 256 7.85 -13.65 -26.12
CA GLY A 256 7.25 -12.43 -26.66
C GLY A 256 7.15 -11.31 -25.62
N PRO A 257 6.89 -10.07 -26.05
CA PRO A 257 7.00 -8.95 -25.14
C PRO A 257 5.76 -8.78 -24.25
N ALA A 258 6.03 -8.57 -22.96
CA ALA A 258 5.11 -7.88 -22.06
C ALA A 258 4.62 -6.56 -22.71
N LYS A 259 3.41 -6.11 -22.36
CA LYS A 259 2.77 -4.85 -22.79
C LYS A 259 3.75 -3.84 -23.41
N GLY A 260 3.80 -3.78 -24.75
CA GLY A 260 4.50 -2.72 -25.48
C GLY A 260 5.86 -3.06 -26.09
N GLY A 261 6.29 -4.33 -26.15
CA GLY A 261 7.48 -4.64 -26.95
C GLY A 261 7.18 -4.83 -28.44
N VAL A 262 8.22 -4.56 -29.24
CA VAL A 262 8.26 -4.71 -30.69
C VAL A 262 8.38 -6.19 -31.04
N LEU A 263 7.68 -6.65 -32.07
CA LEU A 263 8.08 -7.87 -32.80
C LEU A 263 9.09 -7.48 -33.87
N ASP A 264 10.16 -8.27 -34.05
CA ASP A 264 10.97 -8.14 -35.26
C ASP A 264 10.13 -8.50 -36.51
N GLY A 265 10.54 -8.02 -37.70
CA GLY A 265 9.77 -8.19 -38.93
C GLY A 265 9.52 -9.66 -39.31
N GLU A 266 10.42 -10.56 -38.94
CA GLU A 266 10.33 -11.99 -39.25
C GLU A 266 9.33 -12.71 -38.31
N GLN A 267 9.35 -12.38 -37.02
CA GLN A 267 8.43 -12.88 -36.00
C GLN A 267 7.00 -12.40 -36.27
N ALA A 268 6.83 -11.14 -36.69
CA ALA A 268 5.53 -10.61 -37.04
C ALA A 268 4.96 -11.26 -38.31
N THR A 269 5.82 -11.58 -39.28
CA THR A 269 5.45 -12.32 -40.50
C THR A 269 5.06 -13.77 -40.18
N ARG A 270 5.80 -14.47 -39.32
CA ARG A 270 5.45 -15.82 -38.83
C ARG A 270 4.14 -15.85 -38.05
N LEU A 271 3.92 -14.89 -37.15
CA LEU A 271 2.67 -14.77 -36.41
C LEU A 271 1.49 -14.54 -37.37
N ARG A 272 1.62 -13.62 -38.33
CA ARG A 272 0.58 -13.38 -39.36
C ARG A 272 0.31 -14.61 -40.24
N ALA A 273 1.33 -15.36 -40.62
CA ALA A 273 1.18 -16.59 -41.41
C ALA A 273 0.44 -17.71 -40.62
N LEU A 274 0.83 -17.98 -39.37
CA LEU A 274 0.17 -18.97 -38.50
C LEU A 274 -1.31 -18.64 -38.22
N LEU A 275 -1.64 -17.35 -38.20
CA LEU A 275 -3.00 -16.85 -37.98
C LEU A 275 -3.84 -16.89 -39.27
N ALA A 276 -3.23 -16.70 -40.44
CA ALA A 276 -3.88 -16.85 -41.73
C ALA A 276 -4.24 -18.32 -42.02
N GLU A 277 -3.37 -19.26 -41.63
CA GLU A 277 -3.64 -20.70 -41.72
C GLU A 277 -4.83 -21.15 -40.86
N HIS A 278 -4.96 -20.62 -39.63
CA HIS A 278 -6.11 -20.89 -38.76
C HIS A 278 -7.42 -20.21 -39.24
N GLY A 279 -7.34 -19.17 -40.05
CA GLY A 279 -8.50 -18.41 -40.56
C GLY A 279 -9.23 -19.06 -41.72
N GLN A 280 -8.62 -20.04 -42.41
CA GLN A 280 -9.24 -20.72 -43.57
C GLN A 280 -10.23 -21.83 -43.18
N GLY A 281 -10.29 -22.21 -41.90
CA GLY A 281 -11.05 -23.38 -41.42
C GLY A 281 -12.37 -23.12 -40.70
N ALA A 282 -12.86 -21.88 -40.55
CA ALA A 282 -14.05 -21.61 -39.74
C ALA A 282 -15.06 -20.65 -40.40
N LEU A 283 -16.24 -21.18 -40.74
CA LEU A 283 -17.49 -20.42 -40.92
C LEU A 283 -18.15 -20.17 -39.53
N PRO A 284 -18.95 -19.09 -39.35
CA PRO A 284 -18.62 -18.08 -38.35
C PRO A 284 -19.59 -17.95 -37.16
N SER A 285 -19.03 -17.58 -36.00
CA SER A 285 -19.56 -16.43 -35.24
C SER A 285 -18.66 -15.23 -35.53
N GLU A 286 -19.13 -14.36 -36.41
CA GLU A 286 -18.30 -13.51 -37.29
C GLU A 286 -17.63 -12.29 -36.61
N SER A 287 -17.64 -12.19 -35.28
CA SER A 287 -17.12 -11.00 -34.59
C SER A 287 -16.13 -11.25 -33.46
N GLY A 288 -16.11 -12.45 -32.86
CA GLY A 288 -15.28 -12.74 -31.68
C GLY A 288 -13.79 -12.94 -32.01
N THR A 289 -13.50 -13.71 -33.05
CA THR A 289 -12.13 -14.11 -33.44
C THR A 289 -11.35 -12.96 -34.08
N VAL A 290 -11.98 -12.22 -35.01
CA VAL A 290 -11.37 -11.08 -35.71
C VAL A 290 -11.05 -9.93 -34.75
N ARG A 291 -11.95 -9.65 -33.78
CA ARG A 291 -11.69 -8.63 -32.75
C ARG A 291 -10.58 -9.05 -31.78
N GLY A 292 -10.52 -10.34 -31.43
CA GLY A 292 -9.44 -10.92 -30.64
C GLY A 292 -8.08 -10.76 -31.32
N LEU A 293 -8.03 -11.05 -32.63
CA LEU A 293 -6.85 -10.91 -33.47
C LEU A 293 -6.40 -9.44 -33.63
N ALA A 294 -7.33 -8.52 -33.93
CA ALA A 294 -7.03 -7.09 -34.00
C ALA A 294 -6.45 -6.55 -32.68
N ARG A 295 -6.90 -7.07 -31.54
CA ARG A 295 -6.35 -6.72 -30.23
C ARG A 295 -4.93 -7.26 -30.04
N LEU A 296 -4.64 -8.46 -30.55
CA LEU A 296 -3.32 -9.08 -30.46
C LEU A 296 -2.30 -8.35 -31.34
N LEU A 297 -2.67 -8.00 -32.58
CA LEU A 297 -1.83 -7.20 -33.48
C LEU A 297 -1.50 -5.83 -32.89
N ARG A 298 -2.49 -5.12 -32.30
CA ARG A 298 -2.27 -3.77 -31.73
C ARG A 298 -1.33 -3.75 -30.52
N ARG A 299 -1.20 -4.89 -29.86
CA ARG A 299 -0.32 -5.06 -28.71
C ARG A 299 1.12 -5.37 -29.12
N ASN A 300 1.34 -5.77 -30.36
CA ASN A 300 2.62 -6.28 -30.85
C ASN A 300 2.96 -5.69 -32.24
N PRO A 301 3.15 -4.35 -32.37
CA PRO A 301 3.50 -3.74 -33.64
C PRO A 301 4.96 -4.03 -34.03
N THR A 302 5.23 -4.11 -35.33
CA THR A 302 6.59 -4.05 -35.89
C THR A 302 7.19 -2.65 -35.75
N ASP A 303 8.50 -2.50 -36.02
CA ASP A 303 9.16 -1.19 -35.99
C ASP A 303 8.63 -0.25 -37.07
N ALA A 304 8.42 -0.71 -38.31
CA ALA A 304 7.75 0.08 -39.34
C ALA A 304 6.31 0.48 -38.98
N GLU A 305 5.52 -0.41 -38.38
CA GLU A 305 4.18 -0.04 -37.85
C GLU A 305 4.29 1.01 -36.74
N ARG A 306 5.30 0.85 -35.87
CA ARG A 306 5.85 1.84 -34.93
C ARG A 306 5.93 3.24 -35.54
N ILE A 307 6.83 3.34 -36.50
CA ILE A 307 7.28 4.56 -37.15
C ILE A 307 6.10 5.20 -37.89
N LEU A 308 5.40 4.43 -38.73
CA LEU A 308 4.27 4.93 -39.51
C LEU A 308 3.11 5.36 -38.62
N TRP A 309 2.78 4.61 -37.56
CA TRP A 309 1.70 5.01 -36.64
C TRP A 309 2.01 6.34 -35.93
N ARG A 310 3.25 6.51 -35.47
CA ARG A 310 3.67 7.77 -34.85
C ARG A 310 3.54 8.90 -35.87
N ALA A 311 4.06 8.71 -37.08
CA ALA A 311 4.02 9.70 -38.14
C ALA A 311 2.57 10.10 -38.51
N LEU A 312 1.67 9.13 -38.71
CA LEU A 312 0.25 9.37 -39.02
C LEU A 312 -0.52 10.06 -37.88
N THR A 313 -0.10 9.89 -36.63
CA THR A 313 -0.76 10.53 -35.49
C THR A 313 -0.20 11.91 -35.14
N THR A 314 1.06 12.19 -35.50
CA THR A 314 1.71 13.49 -35.24
C THR A 314 1.66 14.46 -36.42
N ASP A 315 1.62 13.96 -37.65
CA ASP A 315 1.54 14.81 -38.84
C ASP A 315 0.13 15.42 -38.97
N ARG A 316 0.07 16.75 -39.04
CA ARG A 316 -1.17 17.54 -39.14
C ARG A 316 -2.09 17.08 -40.29
N ARG A 317 -1.53 16.56 -41.38
CA ARG A 317 -2.30 16.13 -42.55
C ARG A 317 -3.21 14.94 -42.24
N PHE A 318 -2.78 14.07 -41.33
CA PHE A 318 -3.39 12.75 -41.09
C PHE A 318 -3.87 12.53 -39.65
N ALA A 319 -3.47 13.37 -38.71
CA ALA A 319 -3.78 13.23 -37.29
C ALA A 319 -5.30 13.04 -37.07
N GLY A 320 -5.65 11.95 -36.38
CA GLY A 320 -7.05 11.58 -36.07
C GLY A 320 -7.82 10.91 -37.22
N GLN A 321 -7.23 10.79 -38.42
CA GLN A 321 -7.93 10.26 -39.61
C GLN A 321 -7.68 8.77 -39.84
N PHE A 322 -6.64 8.20 -39.20
CA PHE A 322 -6.26 6.79 -39.34
C PHE A 322 -6.42 6.01 -38.04
N LYS A 323 -6.77 4.73 -38.17
CA LYS A 323 -6.84 3.75 -37.09
C LYS A 323 -5.95 2.56 -37.44
N ARG A 324 -5.11 2.12 -36.50
CA ARG A 324 -4.28 0.91 -36.68
C ARG A 324 -5.09 -0.37 -36.46
N GLN A 325 -4.87 -1.38 -37.32
CA GLN A 325 -5.31 -2.77 -37.18
C GLN A 325 -6.77 -2.87 -36.72
N THR A 326 -7.64 -2.10 -37.36
CA THR A 326 -9.07 -2.05 -37.08
C THR A 326 -9.80 -2.90 -38.11
N PRO A 327 -10.63 -3.88 -37.72
CA PRO A 327 -11.32 -4.74 -38.67
C PRO A 327 -12.19 -3.95 -39.66
N VAL A 328 -12.09 -4.32 -40.94
CA VAL A 328 -13.00 -3.94 -42.01
C VAL A 328 -13.67 -5.23 -42.49
N GLY A 329 -14.85 -5.53 -41.94
CA GLY A 329 -15.48 -6.84 -42.06
C GLY A 329 -14.57 -7.96 -41.57
N ARG A 330 -14.27 -8.92 -42.45
CA ARG A 330 -13.44 -10.11 -42.13
C ARG A 330 -11.93 -9.88 -42.23
N HIS A 331 -11.49 -8.72 -42.73
CA HIS A 331 -10.07 -8.42 -42.93
C HIS A 331 -9.58 -7.32 -41.97
N ILE A 332 -8.31 -7.38 -41.62
CA ILE A 332 -7.66 -6.41 -40.73
C ILE A 332 -6.47 -5.79 -41.49
N PRO A 333 -6.62 -4.59 -42.07
CA PRO A 333 -5.48 -3.86 -42.63
C PRO A 333 -4.58 -3.32 -41.52
N ASP A 334 -3.30 -3.10 -41.81
CA ASP A 334 -2.34 -2.56 -40.83
C ASP A 334 -2.77 -1.15 -40.37
N PHE A 335 -3.23 -0.31 -41.29
CA PHE A 335 -3.91 0.95 -40.97
C PHE A 335 -5.12 1.18 -41.86
N VAL A 336 -6.13 1.88 -41.34
CA VAL A 336 -7.33 2.24 -42.12
C VAL A 336 -7.81 3.64 -41.75
N SER A 337 -8.14 4.42 -42.78
CA SER A 337 -8.95 5.62 -42.66
C SER A 337 -10.36 5.31 -43.18
N PHE A 338 -11.34 5.39 -42.27
CA PHE A 338 -12.75 5.28 -42.64
C PHE A 338 -13.26 6.56 -43.32
N VAL A 339 -12.63 7.70 -43.05
CA VAL A 339 -12.98 9.01 -43.62
C VAL A 339 -12.60 9.04 -45.10
N HIS A 340 -11.36 8.69 -45.41
CA HIS A 340 -10.85 8.69 -46.79
C HIS A 340 -11.12 7.38 -47.54
N ARG A 341 -11.71 6.39 -46.86
CA ARG A 341 -11.81 4.99 -47.32
C ARG A 341 -10.48 4.49 -47.89
N VAL A 342 -9.41 4.64 -47.12
CA VAL A 342 -8.07 4.15 -47.49
C VAL A 342 -7.64 3.08 -46.49
N ALA A 343 -7.13 1.95 -47.01
CA ALA A 343 -6.49 0.92 -46.20
C ALA A 343 -5.00 0.86 -46.58
N ILE A 344 -4.12 0.89 -45.58
CA ILE A 344 -2.67 0.77 -45.76
C ILE A 344 -2.24 -0.62 -45.34
N GLU A 345 -1.46 -1.28 -46.20
CA GLU A 345 -0.85 -2.58 -45.97
C GLU A 345 0.67 -2.43 -46.09
N LEU A 346 1.40 -2.89 -45.07
CA LEU A 346 2.85 -2.91 -45.07
C LEU A 346 3.36 -4.20 -45.72
N ILE A 347 4.35 -4.05 -46.59
CA ILE A 347 4.98 -5.18 -47.31
C ILE A 347 6.34 -5.47 -46.67
N ASN A 348 6.52 -6.71 -46.21
CA ASN A 348 7.79 -7.16 -45.66
C ASN A 348 8.67 -7.75 -46.78
N PRO A 349 10.00 -7.59 -46.71
CA PRO A 349 10.89 -8.26 -47.64
C PRO A 349 10.81 -9.79 -47.48
N GLY A 350 10.80 -10.52 -48.60
CA GLY A 350 10.84 -12.00 -48.59
C GLY A 350 9.50 -12.70 -48.38
N GLU A 351 8.38 -12.03 -48.67
CA GLU A 351 7.06 -12.67 -48.59
C GLU A 351 6.90 -13.85 -49.54
N THR A 352 6.27 -14.92 -49.04
CA THR A 352 5.98 -16.12 -49.83
C THR A 352 4.81 -15.89 -50.79
N ASP A 353 4.73 -16.69 -51.86
CA ASP A 353 3.64 -16.63 -52.84
C ASP A 353 2.25 -16.78 -52.21
N VAL A 354 2.15 -17.50 -51.09
CA VAL A 354 0.90 -17.67 -50.33
C VAL A 354 0.46 -16.34 -49.70
N ILE A 355 1.39 -15.61 -49.07
CA ILE A 355 1.11 -14.31 -48.44
C ILE A 355 0.75 -13.27 -49.50
N ALA A 356 1.45 -13.28 -50.64
CA ALA A 356 1.15 -12.40 -51.76
C ALA A 356 -0.27 -12.64 -52.33
N LYS A 357 -0.69 -13.91 -52.46
CA LYS A 357 -2.03 -14.29 -52.91
C LYS A 357 -3.12 -13.91 -51.91
N ASP A 358 -2.93 -14.13 -50.60
CA ASP A 358 -3.89 -13.71 -49.57
C ASP A 358 -4.08 -12.19 -49.58
N ARG A 359 -2.98 -11.43 -49.67
CA ARG A 359 -3.05 -9.97 -49.78
C ARG A 359 -3.82 -9.54 -51.02
N ALA A 360 -3.58 -10.16 -52.18
CA ALA A 360 -4.30 -9.82 -53.40
C ALA A 360 -5.82 -10.06 -53.26
N ALA A 361 -6.21 -11.19 -52.64
CA ALA A 361 -7.62 -11.49 -52.36
C ALA A 361 -8.25 -10.49 -51.37
N ARG A 362 -7.50 -10.10 -50.32
CA ARG A 362 -7.92 -9.06 -49.36
C ARG A 362 -8.10 -7.71 -50.03
N GLN A 363 -7.17 -7.32 -50.91
CA GLN A 363 -7.25 -6.06 -51.65
C GLN A 363 -8.51 -6.02 -52.50
N ALA A 364 -8.77 -7.06 -53.31
CA ALA A 364 -9.97 -7.12 -54.14
C ALA A 364 -11.25 -7.00 -53.30
N TRP A 365 -11.29 -7.63 -52.12
CA TRP A 365 -12.45 -7.56 -51.23
C TRP A 365 -12.68 -6.15 -50.63
N LEU A 366 -11.60 -5.44 -50.29
CA LEU A 366 -11.63 -4.07 -49.77
C LEU A 366 -12.04 -3.06 -50.86
N GLU A 367 -11.49 -3.22 -52.07
CA GLU A 367 -11.79 -2.37 -53.23
C GLU A 367 -13.25 -2.50 -53.68
N GLN A 368 -13.81 -3.72 -53.69
CA GLN A 368 -15.24 -3.93 -53.91
C GLN A 368 -16.13 -3.20 -52.89
N ARG A 369 -15.59 -2.85 -51.73
CA ARG A 369 -16.28 -2.10 -50.66
C ARG A 369 -15.87 -0.63 -50.63
N GLY A 370 -15.30 -0.13 -51.72
CA GLY A 370 -14.96 1.26 -51.92
C GLY A 370 -13.79 1.75 -51.08
N TYR A 371 -12.91 0.84 -50.64
CA TYR A 371 -11.63 1.23 -50.03
C TYR A 371 -10.52 1.23 -51.10
N ARG A 372 -9.71 2.27 -51.13
CA ARG A 372 -8.45 2.27 -51.88
C ARG A 372 -7.36 1.62 -51.03
N VAL A 373 -6.68 0.62 -51.56
CA VAL A 373 -5.56 -0.04 -50.85
C VAL A 373 -4.24 0.60 -51.26
N VAL A 374 -3.49 1.11 -50.28
CA VAL A 374 -2.15 1.69 -50.45
C VAL A 374 -1.14 0.74 -49.84
N ARG A 375 -0.14 0.37 -50.64
CA ARG A 375 0.94 -0.54 -50.23
C ARG A 375 2.19 0.27 -49.96
N ILE A 376 2.85 0.01 -48.83
CA ILE A 376 4.11 0.65 -48.48
C ILE A 376 5.10 -0.44 -48.03
N ASP A 377 6.28 -0.47 -48.64
CA ASP A 377 7.34 -1.39 -48.23
C ASP A 377 7.89 -0.99 -46.86
N VAL A 378 8.10 -1.97 -45.98
CA VAL A 378 8.64 -1.76 -44.61
C VAL A 378 10.00 -1.07 -44.66
N ALA A 379 10.86 -1.47 -45.60
CA ALA A 379 12.17 -0.85 -45.80
C ALA A 379 12.07 0.62 -46.23
N ASP A 380 11.01 1.01 -46.94
CA ASP A 380 10.77 2.39 -47.37
C ASP A 380 10.27 3.26 -46.19
N VAL A 381 9.46 2.69 -45.29
CA VAL A 381 9.03 3.36 -44.04
C VAL A 381 10.23 3.66 -43.15
N GLU A 382 11.14 2.70 -43.01
CA GLU A 382 12.32 2.82 -42.16
C GLU A 382 13.37 3.76 -42.77
N ARG A 383 13.50 3.78 -44.11
CA ARG A 383 14.46 4.63 -44.82
C ARG A 383 14.02 6.09 -44.90
N ASP A 384 12.78 6.36 -45.30
CA ASP A 384 12.29 7.71 -45.54
C ASP A 384 10.77 7.81 -45.35
N ILE A 385 10.37 8.01 -44.09
CA ILE A 385 8.96 8.18 -43.72
C ILE A 385 8.32 9.43 -44.32
N ALA A 386 9.09 10.52 -44.52
CA ALA A 386 8.54 11.77 -45.04
C ALA A 386 8.07 11.60 -46.48
N ALA A 387 8.89 10.96 -47.33
CA ALA A 387 8.51 10.64 -48.70
C ALA A 387 7.29 9.72 -48.79
N GLN A 388 7.13 8.76 -47.85
CA GLN A 388 5.94 7.91 -47.83
C GLN A 388 4.68 8.67 -47.43
N LEU A 389 4.78 9.64 -46.52
CA LEU A 389 3.65 10.50 -46.16
C LEU A 389 3.22 11.39 -47.32
N ASP A 390 4.16 11.97 -48.08
CA ASP A 390 3.84 12.80 -49.25
C ASP A 390 3.17 11.96 -50.36
N ARG A 391 3.65 10.74 -50.58
CA ARG A 391 3.02 9.78 -51.49
C ARG A 391 1.62 9.39 -51.03
N LEU A 392 1.42 9.20 -49.73
CA LEU A 392 0.10 8.89 -49.17
C LEU A 392 -0.87 10.05 -49.35
N GLU A 393 -0.45 11.29 -49.10
CA GLU A 393 -1.27 12.50 -49.29
C GLU A 393 -1.71 12.66 -50.75
N ALA A 394 -0.79 12.56 -51.70
CA ALA A 394 -1.10 12.63 -53.13
C ALA A 394 -2.07 11.51 -53.58
N GLY A 395 -2.11 10.41 -52.83
CA GLY A 395 -3.00 9.28 -53.05
C GLY A 395 -4.36 9.34 -52.33
N LEU A 396 -4.59 10.32 -51.45
CA LEU A 396 -5.88 10.42 -50.76
C LEU A 396 -6.98 10.91 -51.71
N PRO A 397 -8.18 10.28 -51.70
CA PRO A 397 -9.34 10.84 -52.39
C PRO A 397 -9.71 12.18 -51.78
N GLN A 398 -10.14 13.16 -52.60
CA GLN A 398 -10.71 14.39 -52.05
C GLN A 398 -11.99 14.05 -51.29
N VAL A 399 -12.02 14.39 -50.00
CA VAL A 399 -13.23 14.26 -49.17
C VAL A 399 -14.27 15.22 -49.76
N ARG A 400 -15.39 14.68 -50.23
CA ARG A 400 -16.55 15.49 -50.64
C ARG A 400 -17.32 15.98 -49.43
#